data_AF-A0A9D1R011-F1
#
_entry.id   AF-A0A9D1R011-F1
#
_cell.length_a   1.000
_cell.length_b   1.000
_cell.length_c   1.000
_cell.angle_alpha   90.00
_cell.angle_beta   90.00
_cell.angle_gamma   90.00
#
_symmetry.space_group_name_H-M   'P 1'
#
loop_
_entity.id
_entity.type
_entity.pdbx_description
1 polymer ?
#
loop_
_entity_poly.entity_id
_entity_poly.type
_entity_poly.pdbx_seq_one_letter_code
_entity_poly.pdbx_strand_id
1 'polypeptide(L)'
;MNDLQQAESWLRKALRNAPRPLPPGVFPKLLEEAEGAGFSRFVLNDVVDEWLNFGYCRIRDHVTNDIDLTPEGNVYFGHRTTE
;
A
#
# COMPACT_ATOMS: atom_id res chain seq x y z
N MET A 1 -2.21 17.54 -11.34
CA MET A 1 -1.62 16.19 -11.41
C MET A 1 -2.23 15.42 -10.25
N ASN A 2 -2.77 14.22 -10.49
CA ASN A 2 -3.69 13.57 -9.55
C ASN A 2 -2.91 13.00 -8.35
N ASP A 3 -2.96 13.69 -7.19
CA ASP A 3 -2.28 13.30 -5.95
C ASP A 3 -2.55 11.83 -5.58
N LEU A 4 -3.75 11.33 -5.87
CA LEU A 4 -4.14 9.93 -5.68
C LEU A 4 -3.27 8.95 -6.49
N GLN A 5 -3.05 9.22 -7.78
CA GLN A 5 -2.22 8.37 -8.64
C GLN A 5 -0.74 8.42 -8.22
N GLN A 6 -0.27 9.57 -7.74
CA GLN A 6 1.10 9.70 -7.25
C GLN A 6 1.29 8.94 -5.93
N ALA A 7 0.33 9.05 -5.00
CA ALA A 7 0.33 8.32 -3.75
C ALA A 7 0.25 6.80 -3.97
N GLU A 8 -0.63 6.34 -4.85
CA GLU A 8 -0.76 4.94 -5.22
C GLU A 8 0.55 4.40 -5.81
N SER A 9 1.13 5.11 -6.78
CA SER A 9 2.39 4.72 -7.41
C SER A 9 3.53 4.63 -6.38
N TRP A 10 3.59 5.58 -5.45
CA TRP A 10 4.57 5.59 -4.38
C TRP A 10 4.41 4.38 -3.46
N LEU A 11 3.21 4.14 -2.92
CA LEU A 11 2.92 3.03 -2.01
C LEU A 11 3.14 1.68 -2.69
N ARG A 12 2.70 1.56 -3.96
CA ARG A 12 2.91 0.35 -4.78
C ARG A 12 4.40 0.05 -4.96
N LYS A 13 5.22 1.08 -5.24
CA LYS A 13 6.68 0.93 -5.35
C LYS A 13 7.30 0.51 -4.01
N ALA A 14 6.85 1.09 -2.90
CA ALA A 14 7.32 0.74 -1.56
C ALA A 14 6.98 -0.71 -1.21
N LEU A 15 5.73 -1.11 -1.40
CA LEU A 15 5.25 -2.48 -1.20
C LEU A 15 5.96 -3.50 -2.10
N ARG A 16 6.29 -3.13 -3.34
CA ARG A 16 7.07 -3.99 -4.24
C ARG A 16 8.45 -4.33 -3.67
N ASN A 17 9.06 -3.39 -2.93
CA ASN A 17 10.38 -3.55 -2.32
C ASN A 17 10.31 -4.16 -0.91
N ALA A 18 9.12 -4.26 -0.32
CA ALA A 18 8.93 -4.87 0.99
C ALA A 18 9.13 -6.40 0.94
N PRO A 19 9.62 -7.01 2.04
CA PRO A 19 9.72 -8.46 2.14
C PRO A 19 8.35 -9.14 1.98
N ARG A 20 8.35 -10.36 1.45
CA ARG A 20 7.16 -11.20 1.26
C ARG A 20 7.24 -12.48 2.08
N PRO A 21 6.17 -12.87 2.81
CA PRO A 21 4.91 -12.14 2.99
C PRO A 21 5.11 -10.80 3.74
N LEU A 22 4.19 -9.84 3.55
CA LEU A 22 4.30 -8.52 4.16
C LEU A 22 4.30 -8.64 5.71
N PRO A 23 5.41 -8.33 6.39
CA PRO A 23 5.48 -8.51 7.83
C PRO A 23 4.53 -7.54 8.57
N PRO A 24 4.01 -7.93 9.74
CA PRO A 24 3.19 -7.04 10.56
C PRO A 24 3.89 -5.72 10.88
N GLY A 25 3.14 -4.63 10.84
CA GLY A 25 3.64 -3.29 11.14
C GLY A 25 4.50 -2.66 10.05
N VAL A 26 4.78 -3.35 8.93
CA VAL A 26 5.51 -2.75 7.80
C VAL A 26 4.62 -1.77 7.04
N PHE A 27 3.34 -2.10 6.80
CA PHE A 27 2.47 -1.21 6.05
C PHE A 27 2.17 0.12 6.75
N PRO A 28 1.87 0.16 8.07
CA PRO A 28 1.71 1.41 8.81
C PRO A 28 2.94 2.32 8.67
N LYS A 29 4.14 1.73 8.77
CA LYS A 29 5.40 2.46 8.59
C LYS A 29 5.52 3.04 7.18
N LEU A 30 5.16 2.28 6.15
CA LEU A 30 5.14 2.79 4.77
C LEU A 30 4.17 3.97 4.60
N LEU A 31 3.03 3.96 5.29
CA LEU A 31 2.11 5.09 5.26
C LEU A 31 2.71 6.33 5.95
N GLU A 32 3.39 6.17 7.08
CA GLU A 32 4.12 7.26 7.75
C GLU A 32 5.24 7.82 6.85
N GLU A 33 5.98 6.95 6.14
CA GLU A 33 7.01 7.37 5.19
C GLU A 33 6.41 8.13 4.00
N ALA A 34 5.23 7.73 3.52
CA ALA A 34 4.51 8.43 2.45
C ALA A 34 4.04 9.83 2.91
N GLU A 35 3.57 9.97 4.15
CA GLU A 35 3.24 11.28 4.72
C GLU A 35 4.48 12.18 4.81
N GLY A 36 5.61 11.62 5.26
CA GLY A 36 6.90 12.32 5.27
C GLY A 36 7.38 12.74 3.87
N ALA A 37 6.95 12.02 2.83
CA ALA A 37 7.21 12.38 1.43
C ALA A 37 6.26 13.46 0.88
N GLY A 38 5.28 13.91 1.66
CA GLY A 38 4.36 15.00 1.33
C GLY A 38 2.95 14.59 0.92
N PHE A 39 2.60 13.29 1.00
CA PHE A 39 1.23 12.84 0.73
C PHE A 39 0.32 13.06 1.95
N SER A 40 -0.91 13.54 1.72
CA SER A 40 -1.90 13.65 2.79
C SER A 40 -2.38 12.27 3.24
N ARG A 41 -2.53 12.07 4.55
CA ARG A 41 -3.16 10.88 5.14
C ARG A 41 -4.49 10.53 4.50
N PHE A 42 -5.29 11.53 4.16
CA PHE A 42 -6.58 11.36 3.52
C PHE A 42 -6.45 10.64 2.17
N VAL A 43 -5.52 11.12 1.32
CA VAL A 43 -5.26 10.53 0.00
C VAL A 43 -4.69 9.12 0.13
N LEU A 44 -3.80 8.89 1.11
CA LEU A 44 -3.24 7.57 1.36
C LEU A 44 -4.32 6.57 1.79
N ASN A 45 -5.27 7.00 2.64
CA ASN A 45 -6.38 6.17 3.06
C ASN A 45 -7.32 5.84 1.89
N ASP A 46 -7.65 6.80 1.01
CA ASP A 46 -8.43 6.54 -0.21
C ASP A 46 -7.79 5.44 -1.07
N VAL A 47 -6.47 5.48 -1.28
CA VAL A 47 -5.74 4.42 -2.00
C VAL A 47 -5.89 3.06 -1.29
N VAL A 48 -5.77 3.04 0.04
CA VAL A 48 -5.89 1.80 0.82
C VAL A 48 -7.32 1.24 0.72
N ASP A 49 -8.33 2.11 0.81
CA ASP A 49 -9.74 1.75 0.64
C ASP A 49 -10.00 1.16 -0.76
N GLU A 50 -9.43 1.73 -1.82
CA GLU A 50 -9.49 1.13 -3.16
C GLU A 50 -8.87 -0.28 -3.17
N TRP A 51 -7.69 -0.47 -2.58
CA TRP A 51 -7.04 -1.79 -2.54
C TRP A 51 -7.82 -2.82 -1.72
N LEU A 52 -8.50 -2.39 -0.65
CA LEU A 52 -9.42 -3.24 0.11
C LEU A 52 -10.64 -3.62 -0.74
N ASN A 53 -11.21 -2.67 -1.47
CA ASN A 53 -12.36 -2.90 -2.37
C ASN A 53 -12.01 -3.84 -3.54
N PHE A 54 -10.81 -3.72 -4.11
CA PHE A 54 -10.32 -4.64 -5.15
C PHE A 54 -9.89 -6.00 -4.60
N GLY A 55 -9.83 -6.17 -3.28
CA GLY A 55 -9.40 -7.42 -2.64
C GLY A 55 -7.91 -7.69 -2.74
N TYR A 56 -7.07 -6.67 -2.97
CA TYR A 56 -5.62 -6.80 -2.98
C TYR A 56 -5.02 -6.93 -1.58
N CYS A 57 -5.71 -6.37 -0.59
CA CYS A 57 -5.31 -6.50 0.80
C CYS A 57 -6.52 -6.74 1.70
N ARG A 58 -6.23 -7.11 2.95
CA ARG A 58 -7.21 -7.24 4.02
C ARG A 58 -6.67 -6.56 5.26
N ILE A 59 -7.54 -5.92 6.02
CA ILE A 59 -7.13 -5.32 7.30
C ILE A 59 -6.72 -6.45 8.24
N ARG A 60 -5.49 -6.35 8.75
CA ARG A 60 -4.97 -7.18 9.84
C ARG A 60 -5.29 -6.53 11.18
N ASP A 61 -5.07 -5.23 11.29
CA ASP A 61 -5.31 -4.46 12.51
C ASP A 61 -5.89 -3.08 12.17
N HIS A 62 -7.09 -2.80 12.69
CA HIS A 62 -7.82 -1.56 12.44
C HIS A 62 -7.28 -0.35 13.23
N VAL A 63 -6.51 -0.58 14.30
CA VAL A 63 -5.95 0.51 15.12
C VAL A 63 -4.71 1.08 14.45
N THR A 64 -3.86 0.22 13.90
CA THR A 64 -2.63 0.64 13.21
C THR A 64 -2.80 0.81 11.70
N ASN A 65 -3.97 0.48 11.13
CA ASN A 65 -4.20 0.34 9.69
C ASN A 65 -3.21 -0.65 9.05
N ASP A 66 -2.90 -1.74 9.75
CA ASP A 66 -2.03 -2.77 9.18
C ASP A 66 -2.82 -3.68 8.25
N ILE A 67 -2.15 -4.17 7.21
CA ILE A 67 -2.77 -5.00 6.18
C ILE A 67 -1.99 -6.28 5.92
N ASP A 68 -2.72 -7.29 5.47
CA ASP A 68 -2.18 -8.47 4.82
C ASP A 68 -2.42 -8.39 3.31
N LEU A 69 -1.41 -8.78 2.52
CA LEU A 69 -1.57 -8.91 1.07
C LEU A 69 -2.25 -10.23 0.74
N THR A 70 -3.30 -10.17 -0.08
CA THR A 70 -3.93 -11.37 -0.65
C THR A 70 -3.04 -11.98 -1.74
N PRO A 71 -3.33 -13.20 -2.23
CA PRO A 71 -2.68 -13.73 -3.43
C PRO A 71 -2.76 -12.76 -4.62
N GLU A 72 -3.92 -12.12 -4.81
CA GLU A 72 -4.18 -11.15 -5.87
C GLU A 72 -3.33 -9.88 -5.68
N GLY A 73 -3.26 -9.35 -4.46
CA GLY A 73 -2.37 -8.24 -4.14
C GLY A 73 -0.91 -8.60 -4.33
N ASN A 74 -0.51 -9.82 -4.00
CA ASN A 74 0.85 -10.27 -4.23
C ASN A 74 1.25 -10.22 -5.70
N VAL A 75 0.32 -10.55 -6.62
CA VAL A 75 0.50 -10.38 -8.06
C VAL A 75 0.54 -8.88 -8.42
N TYR A 76 -0.46 -8.10 -7.99
CA TYR A 76 -0.57 -6.68 -8.32
C TYR A 76 0.66 -5.86 -7.91
N PHE A 77 1.15 -6.07 -6.68
CA PHE A 77 2.31 -5.39 -6.11
C PHE A 77 3.64 -6.06 -6.48
N GLY A 78 3.64 -7.33 -6.88
CA GLY A 78 4.84 -8.16 -7.07
C GLY A 78 5.37 -8.18 -8.50
N HIS A 79 4.58 -7.81 -9.49
CA HIS A 79 5.08 -7.75 -10.86
C HIS A 79 6.13 -6.62 -11.00
N ARG A 80 7.38 -7.02 -11.23
CA ARG A 80 8.28 -6.22 -12.07
C ARG A 80 7.62 -6.22 -13.44
N THR A 81 7.02 -5.11 -13.85
CA THR A 81 6.98 -4.77 -15.27
C THR A 81 8.44 -4.60 -15.70
N THR A 82 9.07 -5.71 -16.06
CA THR A 82 10.17 -5.70 -17.03
C THR A 82 9.53 -5.40 -18.37
N GLU A 83 9.37 -4.11 -18.64
CA GLU A 83 9.32 -3.58 -20.01
C GLU A 83 10.61 -2.81 -20.25
#